data_AF-A0A7R9UX39-F1
#
_entry.id   AF-A0A7R9UX39-F1
#
_cell.length_a   1.000
_cell.length_b   1.000
_cell.length_c   1.000
_cell.angle_alpha   90.00
_cell.angle_beta   90.00
_cell.angle_gamma   90.00
#
_symmetry.space_group_name_H-M   'P 1'
#
loop_
_entity.id
_entity.type
_entity.pdbx_description
1 polymer ?
#
loop_
_entity_poly.entity_id
_entity_poly.type
_entity_poly.pdbx_seq_one_letter_code
_entity_poly.pdbx_strand_id
1 'polypeptide(L)'
;SAHTIGYLAGKAPALAIVPKLERHQFLRASLFIVWLAAALVGASAALPPALSVLCIFSACACLSPCWYVLQRSVEGRAFTEAIMSVASLSVIGMSGVAKATGAQMLQRGTSERCMVAWCALGG
;
A
#
# COMPACT_ATOMS: atom_id res chain seq x y z
N SER A 1 -14.20 -1.55 -3.93
CA SER A 1 -13.91 -0.99 -2.59
C SER A 1 -13.04 0.25 -2.73
N ALA A 2 -13.03 1.16 -1.74
CA ALA A 2 -12.24 2.40 -1.79
C ALA A 2 -10.73 2.15 -2.03
N HIS A 3 -10.20 1.02 -1.54
CA HIS A 3 -8.85 0.52 -1.85
C HIS A 3 -8.59 0.40 -3.35
N THR A 4 -9.45 -0.35 -4.06
CA THR A 4 -9.27 -0.62 -5.49
C THR A 4 -9.34 0.65 -6.31
N ILE A 5 -10.28 1.54 -5.98
CA ILE A 5 -10.48 2.81 -6.69
C ILE A 5 -9.29 3.74 -6.43
N GLY A 6 -8.82 3.84 -5.18
CA GLY A 6 -7.63 4.65 -4.83
C GLY A 6 -6.37 4.15 -5.53
N TYR A 7 -6.15 2.83 -5.55
CA TYR A 7 -5.03 2.22 -6.25
C TYR A 7 -5.05 2.51 -7.76
N LEU A 8 -6.21 2.38 -8.40
CA LEU A 8 -6.38 2.68 -9.83
C LEU A 8 -6.21 4.17 -10.14
N ALA A 9 -6.79 5.05 -9.31
CA ALA A 9 -6.69 6.49 -9.46
C ALA A 9 -5.25 6.99 -9.29
N GLY A 10 -4.47 6.42 -8.37
CA GLY A 10 -3.06 6.73 -8.18
C GLY A 10 -2.15 6.23 -9.30
N LYS A 11 -2.60 5.24 -10.09
CA LYS A 11 -1.78 4.60 -11.13
C LYS A 11 -1.50 5.51 -12.32
N ALA A 12 -2.51 6.27 -12.78
CA ALA A 12 -2.37 7.19 -13.91
C ALA A 12 -1.34 8.32 -13.69
N PRO A 13 -1.38 9.10 -12.59
CA PRO A 13 -0.36 10.12 -12.32
C PRO A 13 1.01 9.50 -12.05
N ALA A 14 1.07 8.32 -11.43
CA ALA A 14 2.31 7.59 -11.22
C ALA A 14 3.03 7.27 -12.54
N LEU A 15 2.29 6.80 -13.56
CA LEU A 15 2.84 6.51 -14.89
C LEU A 15 3.45 7.74 -15.57
N ALA A 16 2.94 8.94 -15.28
CA ALA A 16 3.44 10.18 -15.88
C ALA A 16 4.65 10.78 -15.14
N ILE A 17 4.73 10.58 -13.82
CA ILE A 17 5.70 11.25 -12.93
C ILE A 17 6.92 10.35 -12.66
N VAL A 18 6.69 9.07 -12.37
CA VAL A 18 7.76 8.13 -11.97
C VAL A 18 8.86 7.94 -13.03
N PRO A 19 8.56 7.90 -14.36
CA PRO A 19 9.61 7.80 -15.38
C PRO A 19 10.63 8.94 -15.34
N LYS A 20 10.20 10.14 -14.91
CA LYS A 20 10.95 11.39 -14.93
C LYS A 20 11.83 11.61 -13.69
N LEU A 21 11.65 10.81 -12.64
CA LEU A 21 12.43 10.90 -11.41
C LEU A 21 13.77 10.16 -11.56
N GLU A 22 14.84 10.80 -11.10
CA GLU A 22 16.13 10.13 -10.96
C GLU A 22 16.08 9.07 -9.84
N ARG A 23 16.93 8.04 -9.97
CA ARG A 23 16.93 6.86 -9.07
C ARG A 23 17.06 7.24 -7.59
N HIS A 24 17.87 8.26 -7.28
CA HIS A 24 18.10 8.73 -5.91
C HIS A 24 16.92 9.55 -5.34
N GLN A 25 16.29 10.38 -6.18
CA GLN A 25 15.09 11.15 -5.82
C GLN A 25 13.89 10.22 -5.64
N PHE A 26 13.83 9.18 -6.46
CA PHE A 26 12.78 8.17 -6.43
C PHE A 26 12.80 7.33 -5.16
N LEU A 27 13.97 6.89 -4.70
CA LEU A 27 14.12 6.14 -3.44
C LEU A 27 13.64 6.98 -2.24
N ARG A 28 14.04 8.24 -2.18
CA ARG A 28 13.58 9.18 -1.14
C ARG A 28 12.08 9.44 -1.23
N ALA A 29 11.56 9.66 -2.44
CA ALA A 29 10.13 9.85 -2.67
C ALA A 29 9.32 8.61 -2.26
N SER A 30 9.80 7.40 -2.59
CA SER A 30 9.14 6.14 -2.22
C SER A 30 9.12 5.91 -0.71
N LEU A 31 10.24 6.14 -0.04
CA LEU A 31 10.29 6.10 1.43
C LEU A 31 9.31 7.09 2.05
N PHE A 32 9.29 8.34 1.57
CA PHE A 32 8.36 9.36 2.03
C PHE A 32 6.90 8.96 1.79
N ILE A 33 6.59 8.43 0.60
CA ILE A 33 5.26 7.95 0.20
C ILE A 33 4.79 6.79 1.10
N VAL A 34 5.68 5.85 1.42
CA VAL A 34 5.37 4.71 2.31
C VAL A 34 5.07 5.22 3.73
N TRP A 35 5.90 6.13 4.24
CA TRP A 35 5.66 6.78 5.54
C TRP A 35 4.35 7.58 5.56
N LEU A 36 4.07 8.33 4.50
CA LEU A 36 2.83 9.10 4.37
C LEU A 36 1.61 8.18 4.29
N ALA A 37 1.69 7.07 3.54
CA ALA A 37 0.63 6.08 3.46
C ALA A 37 0.38 5.42 4.83
N ALA A 38 1.44 5.06 5.57
CA ALA A 38 1.33 4.51 6.92
C ALA A 38 0.68 5.53 7.89
N ALA A 39 1.09 6.80 7.82
CA ALA A 39 0.50 7.87 8.62
C ALA A 39 -0.99 8.09 8.29
N LEU A 40 -1.37 8.04 7.01
CA LEU A 40 -2.77 8.15 6.58
C LEU A 40 -3.62 6.96 7.06
N VAL A 41 -3.07 5.75 7.02
CA VAL A 41 -3.73 4.56 7.58
C VAL A 41 -3.89 4.70 9.10
N GLY A 42 -2.84 5.12 9.82
CA GLY A 42 -2.92 5.38 11.25
C GLY A 42 -3.94 6.46 11.61
N ALA A 43 -3.97 7.56 10.85
CA ALA A 43 -4.95 8.62 11.01
C ALA A 43 -6.39 8.11 10.82
N SER A 44 -6.62 7.18 9.88
CA SER A 44 -7.95 6.61 9.66
C SER A 44 -8.52 5.88 10.89
N ALA A 45 -7.70 5.45 11.85
CA ALA A 45 -8.17 4.89 13.12
C ALA A 45 -8.81 5.93 14.05
N ALA A 46 -8.38 7.20 13.96
CA ALA A 46 -8.82 8.29 14.82
C ALA A 46 -9.98 9.12 14.22
N LEU A 47 -10.23 9.01 12.91
CA LEU A 47 -11.21 9.83 12.21
C LEU A 47 -12.61 9.17 12.10
N PRO A 48 -13.67 9.98 11.86
CA PRO A 48 -15.00 9.48 11.53
C PRO A 48 -15.00 8.58 10.29
N PRO A 49 -15.98 7.67 10.13
CA PRO A 49 -16.00 6.67 9.05
C PRO A 49 -15.94 7.28 7.64
N ALA A 50 -16.61 8.41 7.40
CA ALA A 50 -16.57 9.09 6.10
C ALA A 50 -15.17 9.61 5.74
N LEU A 51 -14.43 10.15 6.70
CA LEU A 51 -13.08 10.67 6.51
C LEU A 51 -12.05 9.54 6.47
N SER A 52 -12.30 8.44 7.19
CA SER A 52 -11.47 7.24 7.16
C SER A 52 -11.38 6.63 5.76
N VAL A 53 -12.50 6.63 5.02
CA VAL A 53 -12.52 6.16 3.62
C VAL A 53 -11.61 7.01 2.72
N LEU A 54 -11.57 8.33 2.93
CA LEU A 54 -10.69 9.23 2.17
C LEU A 54 -9.21 9.05 2.52
N CYS A 55 -8.89 8.81 3.79
CA CYS A 55 -7.52 8.49 4.23
C CYS A 55 -7.03 7.18 3.59
N ILE A 56 -7.87 6.15 3.60
CA ILE A 56 -7.57 4.85 3.01
C ILE A 56 -7.42 4.94 1.48
N PHE A 57 -8.30 5.70 0.82
CA PHE A 57 -8.21 5.97 -0.62
C PHE A 57 -6.88 6.65 -0.97
N SER A 58 -6.53 7.71 -0.24
CA SER A 58 -5.31 8.48 -0.47
C SER A 58 -4.05 7.65 -0.19
N ALA A 59 -4.04 6.85 0.87
CA ALA A 59 -2.93 5.94 1.17
C ALA A 59 -2.70 4.93 0.03
N CYS A 60 -3.77 4.35 -0.52
CA CYS A 60 -3.69 3.43 -1.66
C CYS A 60 -3.23 4.13 -2.94
N ALA A 61 -3.67 5.36 -3.17
CA ALA A 61 -3.24 6.17 -4.31
C ALA A 61 -1.73 6.49 -4.23
N CYS A 62 -1.23 6.82 -3.04
CA CYS A 62 0.18 7.05 -2.77
C CYS A 62 1.03 5.78 -2.99
N LEU A 63 0.56 4.60 -2.60
CA LEU A 63 1.31 3.34 -2.75
C LEU A 63 1.38 2.83 -4.19
N SER A 64 0.43 3.19 -5.05
CA SER A 64 0.35 2.76 -6.46
C SER A 64 1.66 2.97 -7.27
N PRO A 65 2.34 4.13 -7.20
CA PRO A 65 3.63 4.34 -7.87
C PRO A 65 4.76 3.40 -7.44
N CYS A 66 4.73 2.84 -6.23
CA CYS A 66 5.76 1.90 -5.77
C CYS A 66 5.72 0.58 -6.57
N TRP A 67 4.52 0.13 -6.94
CA TRP A 67 4.33 -1.07 -7.76
C TRP A 67 4.88 -0.90 -9.18
N TYR A 68 4.69 0.30 -9.76
CA TYR A 68 5.24 0.63 -11.07
C TYR A 68 6.77 0.57 -11.10
N VAL A 69 7.45 0.81 -9.98
CA VAL A 69 8.91 0.67 -9.92
C VAL A 69 9.39 -0.75 -9.75
N LEU A 70 8.64 -1.61 -9.05
CA LEU A 70 8.87 -3.04 -9.11
C LEU A 70 8.80 -3.52 -10.58
N GLN A 71 7.82 -3.05 -11.33
CA GLN A 71 7.70 -3.35 -12.76
C GLN A 71 8.87 -2.79 -13.57
N ARG A 72 9.14 -1.48 -13.49
CA ARG A 72 10.22 -0.81 -14.24
C ARG A 72 11.62 -1.32 -13.90
N SER A 73 11.89 -1.69 -12.64
CA SER A 73 13.21 -2.19 -12.22
C SER A 73 13.50 -3.59 -12.76
N VAL A 74 12.45 -4.32 -13.13
CA VAL A 74 12.52 -5.69 -13.62
C VAL A 74 12.37 -5.73 -15.14
N GLU A 75 11.65 -4.76 -15.72
CA GLU A 75 11.43 -4.56 -17.15
C GLU A 75 12.75 -4.63 -17.94
N GLY A 76 12.80 -5.53 -18.93
CA GLY A 76 14.00 -5.79 -19.74
C GLY A 76 14.81 -7.03 -19.34
N ARG A 77 14.40 -7.77 -18.29
CA ARG A 77 14.99 -9.08 -17.96
C ARG A 77 14.10 -10.22 -18.46
N ALA A 78 14.67 -11.29 -19.00
CA ALA A 78 13.93 -12.51 -19.36
C ALA A 78 13.13 -13.11 -18.19
N PHE A 79 13.50 -12.79 -16.95
CA PHE A 79 12.86 -13.22 -15.72
C PHE A 79 11.75 -12.30 -15.18
N THR A 80 11.28 -11.33 -15.99
CA THR A 80 10.32 -10.32 -15.52
C THR A 80 9.02 -10.93 -15.00
N GLU A 81 8.46 -11.89 -15.73
CA GLU A 81 7.22 -12.56 -15.34
C GLU A 81 7.36 -13.36 -14.04
N ALA A 82 8.51 -14.02 -13.85
CA ALA A 82 8.79 -14.82 -12.66
C ALA A 82 8.98 -13.96 -11.40
N ILE A 83 9.68 -12.82 -11.51
CA ILE A 83 9.85 -11.92 -10.36
C ILE A 83 8.52 -11.26 -9.99
N MET A 84 7.73 -10.87 -11.00
CA MET A 84 6.40 -10.31 -10.78
C MET A 84 5.42 -11.34 -10.20
N SER A 85 5.50 -12.61 -10.61
CA SER A 85 4.66 -13.66 -10.06
C SER A 85 5.02 -13.98 -8.61
N VAL A 86 6.31 -14.05 -8.27
CA VAL A 86 6.79 -14.23 -6.88
C VAL A 86 6.41 -13.04 -6.00
N ALA A 87 6.56 -11.81 -6.49
CA ALA A 87 6.12 -10.62 -5.77
C ALA A 87 4.59 -10.63 -5.53
N SER A 88 3.83 -11.02 -6.55
CA SER A 88 2.36 -11.14 -6.45
C SER A 88 1.95 -12.24 -5.46
N LEU A 89 2.60 -13.40 -5.49
CA LEU A 89 2.42 -14.49 -4.52
C LEU A 89 2.71 -14.02 -3.10
N SER A 90 3.77 -13.23 -2.91
CA SER A 90 4.14 -12.67 -1.61
C SER A 90 3.06 -11.71 -1.10
N VAL A 91 2.49 -10.86 -1.96
CA VAL A 91 1.38 -9.97 -1.60
C VAL A 91 0.11 -10.76 -1.26
N ILE A 92 -0.22 -11.80 -2.03
CA ILE A 92 -1.38 -12.66 -1.75
C ILE A 92 -1.22 -13.38 -0.42
N GLY A 93 -0.04 -13.96 -0.17
CA GLY A 93 0.30 -14.63 1.08
C GLY A 93 0.21 -13.68 2.27
N MET A 94 0.84 -12.50 2.19
CA MET A 94 0.77 -11.47 3.23
C MET A 94 -0.65 -10.95 3.45
N SER A 95 -1.46 -10.85 2.40
CA SER A 95 -2.88 -10.49 2.52
C SER A 95 -3.67 -11.56 3.29
N GLY A 96 -3.38 -12.84 3.05
CA GLY A 96 -3.96 -13.95 3.80
C GLY A 96 -3.60 -13.90 5.28
N VAL A 97 -2.31 -13.71 5.60
CA VAL A 97 -1.82 -13.56 6.97
C VAL A 97 -2.47 -12.36 7.65
N ALA A 98 -2.51 -11.19 7.00
CA ALA A 98 -3.12 -9.99 7.56
C ALA A 98 -4.61 -10.19 7.88
N LYS A 99 -5.35 -10.89 7.02
CA LYS A 99 -6.77 -11.22 7.27
C LYS A 99 -6.93 -12.21 8.41
N ALA A 100 -6.07 -13.22 8.49
CA ALA A 100 -6.10 -14.23 9.56
C ALA A 100 -5.78 -13.60 10.92
N THR A 101 -4.71 -12.81 11.01
CA THR A 101 -4.34 -12.04 12.20
C THR A 101 -5.47 -11.06 12.58
N GLY A 102 -6.06 -10.40 11.58
CA GLY A 102 -7.19 -9.51 11.80
C GLY A 102 -8.41 -10.24 12.39
N ALA A 103 -8.77 -11.39 11.82
CA ALA A 103 -9.87 -12.22 12.33
C ALA A 103 -9.60 -12.71 13.77
N GLN A 104 -8.36 -13.08 14.09
CA GLN A 104 -7.99 -13.47 15.46
C GLN A 104 -8.10 -12.30 16.45
N MET A 105 -7.72 -11.09 16.05
CA MET A 105 -7.86 -9.89 16.89
C MET A 105 -9.34 -9.56 17.15
N LEU A 106 -10.20 -9.67 16.13
CA LEU A 106 -11.65 -9.47 16.28
C LEU A 106 -12.27 -10.52 17.22
N GLN A 107 -11.87 -11.78 17.09
CA GLN A 107 -12.34 -12.86 17.99
C GLN A 107 -11.91 -12.64 19.44
N ARG A 108 -10.80 -11.94 19.69
CA ARG A 108 -10.34 -11.54 21.03
C ARG A 108 -11.05 -10.28 21.57
N GLY A 109 -12.03 -9.74 20.85
CA GLY A 109 -12.78 -8.54 21.25
C GLY A 109 -12.05 -7.22 20.98
N THR A 110 -10.99 -7.22 20.18
CA THR A 110 -10.26 -6.01 19.81
C THR A 110 -11.12 -5.15 18.88
N SER A 111 -11.23 -3.84 19.14
CA SER A 111 -12.01 -2.96 18.27
C SER A 111 -11.32 -2.76 16.92
N GLU A 112 -12.11 -2.66 15.84
CA GLU A 112 -11.61 -2.48 14.47
C GLU A 112 -10.65 -1.27 14.34
N ARG A 113 -10.91 -0.20 15.08
CA ARG A 113 -10.06 1.01 15.10
C ARG A 113 -8.68 0.73 15.69
N CYS A 114 -8.61 -0.09 16.73
CA CYS A 114 -7.34 -0.45 17.36
C CYS A 114 -6.48 -1.32 16.42
N MET A 115 -7.11 -2.17 15.62
CA MET A 115 -6.42 -2.99 14.60
C MET A 115 -5.79 -2.14 13.51
N VAL A 116 -6.49 -1.10 13.04
CA VAL A 116 -5.96 -0.16 12.04
C VAL A 116 -4.74 0.60 12.57
N ALA A 117 -4.77 1.02 13.83
CA ALA A 117 -3.62 1.67 14.48
C ALA A 117 -2.42 0.72 14.64
N TRP A 118 -2.66 -0.55 14.98
CA TRP A 118 -1.62 -1.57 15.12
C TRP A 118 -0.90 -1.85 13.79
N CYS A 119 -1.66 -1.95 12.69
CA CYS A 119 -1.10 -2.09 11.35
C CYS A 119 -0.25 -0.87 10.92
N ALA A 120 -0.59 0.33 11.37
CA ALA A 120 0.17 1.55 11.05
C ALA A 120 1.51 1.65 11.81
N LEU A 121 1.62 0.99 12.97
CA LEU A 121 2.80 1.02 13.84
C LEU A 121 3.79 -0.12 13.58
N GLY A 122 3.49 -1.02 12.64
CA GLY A 122 4.40 -2.11 12.24
C GLY A 122 4.46 -3.28 13.21
N GLY A 123 3.29 -3.72 13.71
CA GLY A 123 3.16 -4.94 14.53
C GLY A 123 3.68 -6.21 13.85
#